data_AF-A0A439J7X3-F1
#
_entry.id   AF-A0A439J7X3-F1
#
_cell.length_a   1.000
_cell.length_b   1.000
_cell.length_c   1.000
_cell.angle_alpha   90.00
_cell.angle_beta   90.00
_cell.angle_gamma   90.00
#
_symmetry.space_group_name_H-M   'P 1'
#
loop_
_entity.id
_entity.type
_entity.pdbx_description
1 polymer ?
#
loop_
_entity_poly.entity_id
_entity_poly.type
_entity_poly.pdbx_seq_one_letter_code
_entity_poly.pdbx_strand_id
1 'polypeptide(L)'
;MTDKEVLPWVLGMWLVEFGAKSGRYFPYKRRGFPYPSAEAALREAIAIGESESLKGVEFGGLYHLQMQMKFRNDFAELDQVVERLAEIADSRFSTQVAIVANCYAALHARQGDFAAAYEDCERFMAASEAANEPMVERWAHCITKFQVLLADRKPREAAALLSELLPRLDGGARKRTQICILAAAALESLWDQGPRYGDRLKLFMEALRDIAWPMVLLNVPELLAELLGDALERGIEPKLCRSLIRERRLDAPQRRPTAWPWPLKVHVLGGFRLELDGNPLNLGAKPSTKALDILRVLAISKDNTCSLETVQDWLWPDLDGDQARAACEQALHRLRKLLGRTDLIVQREGKLRLASDKVWVDLADWDARLKSVTTANGEAAGLRPEAEALFLAFPGPLFLHERASFWSLAAAEKVRRDLIDLGLRIGQRLETTGNVQEARSIYLRALDLYPDAGPVCKALIRERLSRRDVEGAVDDYARYERALRGAGEAAPAAEIRALVEPYLVRHTR
;
A
#
# COMPACT_ATOMS: atom_id res chain seq x y z
N MET A 1 29.46 20.45 -27.56
CA MET A 1 30.75 21.06 -27.16
C MET A 1 31.66 19.91 -26.81
N THR A 2 32.37 19.40 -27.81
CA THR A 2 33.45 18.42 -27.66
C THR A 2 34.73 19.22 -27.45
N ASP A 3 34.94 19.67 -26.20
CA ASP A 3 36.23 20.25 -25.82
C ASP A 3 37.25 19.11 -25.71
N LYS A 4 38.12 19.04 -26.72
CA LYS A 4 39.40 18.35 -26.60
C LYS A 4 40.22 19.16 -25.58
N GLU A 5 40.29 18.67 -24.33
CA GLU A 5 41.38 18.89 -23.34
C GLU A 5 40.97 18.65 -21.86
N VAL A 6 39.78 18.12 -21.57
CA VAL A 6 39.47 17.76 -20.17
C VAL A 6 40.07 16.39 -19.85
N LEU A 7 41.02 16.34 -18.91
CA LEU A 7 41.60 15.09 -18.41
C LEU A 7 40.50 14.15 -17.89
N PRO A 8 40.56 12.83 -18.17
CA PRO A 8 39.53 11.89 -17.72
C PRO A 8 39.27 11.92 -16.22
N TRP A 9 40.33 12.11 -15.41
CA TRP A 9 40.20 12.29 -13.96
C TRP A 9 39.38 13.53 -13.57
N VAL A 10 39.60 14.67 -14.24
CA VAL A 10 38.85 15.92 -13.97
C VAL A 10 37.38 15.74 -14.34
N LEU A 11 37.12 15.17 -15.53
CA LEU A 11 35.76 14.91 -15.99
C LEU A 11 35.04 13.92 -15.06
N GLY A 12 35.70 12.81 -14.71
CA GLY A 12 35.18 11.79 -13.82
C GLY A 12 34.83 12.35 -12.45
N MET A 13 35.75 13.05 -11.79
CA MET A 13 35.48 13.67 -10.48
C MET A 13 34.36 14.72 -10.54
N TRP A 14 34.32 15.50 -11.62
CA TRP A 14 33.23 16.46 -11.84
C TRP A 14 31.87 15.76 -11.99
N LEU A 15 31.82 14.63 -12.71
CA LEU A 15 30.60 13.83 -12.86
C LEU A 15 30.16 13.18 -11.55
N VAL A 16 31.10 12.70 -10.73
CA VAL A 16 30.81 12.20 -9.37
C VAL A 16 30.17 13.30 -8.53
N GLU A 17 30.81 14.47 -8.44
CA GLU A 17 30.29 15.62 -7.70
C GLU A 17 28.92 16.09 -8.20
N PHE A 18 28.77 16.15 -9.53
CA PHE A 18 27.50 16.49 -10.17
C PHE A 18 26.42 15.47 -9.81
N GLY A 19 26.69 14.17 -9.96
CA GLY A 19 25.76 13.10 -9.63
C GLY A 19 25.37 13.09 -8.15
N ALA A 20 26.35 13.27 -7.27
CA ALA A 20 26.17 13.36 -5.83
C ALA A 20 25.25 14.51 -5.41
N LYS A 21 25.41 15.70 -6.00
CA LYS A 21 24.66 16.91 -5.64
C LYS A 21 23.31 17.00 -6.36
N SER A 22 23.27 16.75 -7.66
CA SER A 22 22.04 16.82 -8.46
C SER A 22 21.03 15.74 -8.07
N GLY A 23 21.52 14.55 -7.70
CA GLY A 23 20.67 13.48 -7.21
C GLY A 23 20.12 13.68 -5.79
N ARG A 24 20.70 14.59 -5.00
CA ARG A 24 20.32 14.85 -3.59
C ARG A 24 19.56 16.16 -3.37
N TYR A 25 19.82 17.19 -4.18
CA TYR A 25 19.33 18.55 -3.89
C TYR A 25 18.61 19.23 -5.07
N PHE A 26 18.97 18.91 -6.32
CA PHE A 26 18.44 19.60 -7.49
C PHE A 26 18.32 18.68 -8.72
N PRO A 27 17.12 18.20 -9.09
CA PRO A 27 16.93 17.46 -10.33
C PRO A 27 17.19 18.40 -11.52
N TYR A 28 18.44 18.39 -12.01
CA TYR A 28 18.91 19.28 -13.07
C TYR A 28 18.40 18.80 -14.43
N LYS A 29 17.63 19.64 -15.13
CA LYS A 29 17.20 19.43 -16.53
C LYS A 29 17.70 20.57 -17.40
N ARG A 30 19.01 20.69 -17.60
CA ARG A 30 19.57 21.68 -18.53
C ARG A 30 19.55 21.14 -19.95
N ARG A 31 18.91 21.90 -20.83
CA ARG A 31 18.92 21.65 -22.28
C ARG A 31 20.37 21.70 -22.79
N GLY A 32 20.82 20.64 -23.48
CA GLY A 32 22.18 20.54 -24.02
C GLY A 32 23.24 19.98 -23.07
N PHE A 33 22.86 19.54 -21.86
CA PHE A 33 23.75 18.77 -20.99
C PHE A 33 23.78 17.30 -21.46
N PRO A 34 24.95 16.64 -21.59
CA PRO A 34 25.07 15.32 -22.21
C PRO A 34 24.39 14.18 -21.43
N TYR A 35 24.25 14.30 -20.10
CA TYR A 35 23.68 13.24 -19.28
C TYR A 35 22.23 13.55 -18.87
N PRO A 36 21.26 12.66 -19.14
CA PRO A 36 19.84 12.92 -18.88
C PRO A 36 19.45 12.84 -17.39
N SER A 37 20.33 12.33 -16.52
CA SER A 37 20.08 12.18 -15.09
C SER A 37 21.37 12.14 -14.26
N ALA A 38 21.24 12.34 -12.94
CA ALA A 38 22.33 12.14 -11.99
C ALA A 38 22.92 10.72 -12.06
N GLU A 39 22.07 9.72 -12.26
CA GLU A 39 22.47 8.32 -12.39
C GLU A 39 23.28 8.08 -13.66
N ALA A 40 22.85 8.65 -14.79
CA ALA A 40 23.58 8.55 -16.05
C ALA A 40 24.97 9.19 -15.94
N ALA A 41 25.09 10.33 -15.25
CA ALA A 41 26.38 10.95 -14.98
C ALA A 41 27.28 10.10 -14.08
N LEU A 42 26.72 9.44 -13.05
CA LEU A 42 27.47 8.53 -12.18
C LEU A 42 27.93 7.28 -12.93
N ARG A 43 27.07 6.69 -13.78
CA ARG A 43 27.43 5.54 -14.62
C ARG A 43 28.55 5.88 -15.60
N GLU A 44 28.52 7.07 -16.19
CA GLU A 44 29.63 7.55 -17.01
C GLU A 44 30.92 7.72 -16.18
N ALA A 45 30.83 8.30 -14.98
CA ALA A 45 32.00 8.43 -14.11
C ALA A 45 32.62 7.06 -13.77
N ILE A 46 31.78 6.05 -13.52
CA ILE A 46 32.20 4.67 -13.30
C ILE A 46 32.92 4.13 -14.54
N ALA A 47 32.33 4.28 -15.74
CA ALA A 47 32.94 3.82 -16.99
C ALA A 47 34.30 4.49 -17.29
N ILE A 48 34.43 5.80 -17.00
CA ILE A 48 35.71 6.52 -17.08
C ILE A 48 36.70 5.95 -16.05
N GLY A 49 36.23 5.73 -14.82
CA GLY A 49 37.02 5.14 -13.74
C GLY A 49 37.62 3.77 -14.11
N GLU A 50 36.80 2.90 -14.70
CA GLU A 50 37.20 1.57 -15.14
C GLU A 50 38.18 1.61 -16.32
N SER A 51 37.83 2.32 -17.40
CA SER A 51 38.62 2.37 -18.64
C SER A 51 40.00 3.02 -18.45
N GLU A 52 40.09 4.02 -17.56
CA GLU A 52 41.32 4.76 -17.29
C GLU A 52 42.03 4.27 -16.00
N SER A 53 41.53 3.19 -15.37
CA SER A 53 42.06 2.63 -14.11
C SER A 53 42.13 3.64 -12.95
N LEU A 54 41.18 4.57 -12.89
CA LEU A 54 41.06 5.61 -11.88
C LEU A 54 40.15 5.16 -10.72
N LYS A 55 40.66 4.30 -9.84
CA LYS A 55 39.89 3.70 -8.72
C LYS A 55 39.14 4.72 -7.85
N GLY A 56 39.71 5.91 -7.61
CA GLY A 56 39.04 6.94 -6.81
C GLY A 56 37.77 7.50 -7.47
N VAL A 57 37.79 7.64 -8.80
CA VAL A 57 36.62 8.08 -9.59
C VAL A 57 35.56 6.97 -9.59
N GLU A 58 35.97 5.73 -9.86
CA GLU A 58 35.08 4.56 -9.86
C GLU A 58 34.41 4.38 -8.49
N PHE A 59 35.19 4.42 -7.40
CA PHE A 59 34.70 4.32 -6.03
C PHE A 59 33.70 5.43 -5.69
N GLY A 60 34.02 6.69 -6.02
CA GLY A 60 33.11 7.81 -5.82
C GLY A 60 31.81 7.66 -6.61
N GLY A 61 31.91 7.22 -7.87
CA GLY A 61 30.77 6.94 -8.74
C GLY A 61 29.84 5.88 -8.16
N LEU A 62 30.39 4.72 -7.78
CA LEU A 62 29.63 3.61 -7.19
C LEU A 62 29.01 3.98 -5.84
N TYR A 63 29.75 4.67 -4.97
CA TYR A 63 29.24 5.12 -3.66
C TYR A 63 28.03 6.04 -3.80
N HIS A 64 28.07 6.99 -4.74
CA HIS A 64 26.94 7.88 -4.97
C HIS A 64 25.81 7.21 -5.76
N LEU A 65 26.12 6.22 -6.62
CA LEU A 65 25.13 5.43 -7.34
C LEU A 65 24.28 4.61 -6.37
N GLN A 66 24.88 3.90 -5.40
CA GLN A 66 24.10 3.16 -4.38
C GLN A 66 23.24 4.09 -3.51
N MET A 67 23.68 5.32 -3.24
CA MET A 67 22.84 6.30 -2.53
C MET A 67 21.62 6.72 -3.37
N GLN A 68 21.77 6.85 -4.69
CA GLN A 68 20.65 7.15 -5.60
C GLN A 68 19.67 5.98 -5.69
N MET A 69 20.19 4.75 -5.76
CA MET A 69 19.41 3.51 -5.72
C MET A 69 18.52 3.46 -4.46
N LYS A 70 19.14 3.62 -3.27
CA LYS A 70 18.41 3.72 -2.01
C LYS A 70 17.37 4.84 -2.02
N PHE A 71 17.74 6.03 -2.50
CA PHE A 71 16.83 7.18 -2.55
C PHE A 71 15.60 6.95 -3.45
N ARG A 72 15.76 6.24 -4.56
CA ARG A 72 14.63 5.94 -5.48
C ARG A 72 13.94 4.62 -5.17
N ASN A 73 14.35 3.94 -4.10
CA ASN A 73 13.95 2.59 -3.74
C ASN A 73 14.10 1.59 -4.90
N ASP A 74 15.15 1.78 -5.70
CA ASP A 74 15.50 0.87 -6.79
C ASP A 74 16.76 0.10 -6.39
N PHE A 75 16.58 -1.17 -6.03
CA PHE A 75 17.61 -2.00 -5.44
C PHE A 75 18.12 -3.09 -6.38
N ALA A 76 17.68 -3.09 -7.65
CA ALA A 76 17.91 -4.19 -8.58
C ALA A 76 19.39 -4.54 -8.79
N GLU A 77 20.27 -3.54 -8.72
CA GLU A 77 21.72 -3.67 -8.92
C GLU A 77 22.53 -3.40 -7.63
N LEU A 78 21.87 -3.27 -6.46
CA LEU A 78 22.55 -2.83 -5.24
C LEU A 78 23.66 -3.81 -4.82
N ASP A 79 23.39 -5.11 -4.86
CA ASP A 79 24.36 -6.15 -4.50
C ASP A 79 25.64 -6.01 -5.34
N GLN A 80 25.50 -5.91 -6.67
CA GLN A 80 26.61 -5.79 -7.62
C GLN A 80 27.44 -4.52 -7.39
N VAL A 81 26.77 -3.39 -7.12
CA VAL A 81 27.45 -2.12 -6.84
C VAL A 81 28.24 -2.19 -5.52
N VAL A 82 27.69 -2.84 -4.49
CA VAL A 82 28.35 -2.97 -3.18
C VAL A 82 29.53 -3.96 -3.26
N GLU A 83 29.37 -5.08 -3.96
CA GLU A 83 30.46 -6.01 -4.23
C GLU A 83 31.61 -5.32 -4.96
N ARG A 84 31.29 -4.56 -6.04
CA ARG A 84 32.32 -3.84 -6.78
C ARG A 84 33.02 -2.78 -5.94
N LEU A 85 32.28 -2.05 -5.10
CA LEU A 85 32.87 -1.12 -4.13
C LEU A 85 33.87 -1.81 -3.21
N ALA A 86 33.55 -3.01 -2.73
CA ALA A 86 34.42 -3.77 -1.85
C ALA A 86 35.68 -4.27 -2.57
N GLU A 87 35.57 -4.70 -3.82
CA GLU A 87 36.70 -5.17 -4.64
C GLU A 87 37.75 -4.07 -4.89
N ILE A 88 37.28 -2.85 -5.17
CA ILE A 88 38.18 -1.75 -5.54
C ILE A 88 38.62 -0.90 -4.34
N ALA A 89 37.96 -1.06 -3.19
CA ALA A 89 38.31 -0.37 -1.96
C ALA A 89 39.74 -0.73 -1.52
N ASP A 90 40.46 0.29 -1.08
CA ASP A 90 41.82 0.14 -0.59
C ASP A 90 41.81 0.18 0.94
N SER A 91 42.18 -0.95 1.53
CA SER A 91 42.16 -1.18 2.99
C SER A 91 43.09 -0.26 3.77
N ARG A 92 44.03 0.42 3.10
CA ARG A 92 44.89 1.44 3.70
C ARG A 92 44.12 2.72 4.04
N PHE A 93 42.97 2.95 3.41
CA PHE A 93 42.09 4.09 3.71
C PHE A 93 40.95 3.62 4.60
N SER A 94 41.07 3.85 5.90
CA SER A 94 40.06 3.48 6.90
C SER A 94 38.65 4.02 6.57
N THR A 95 38.54 5.20 5.95
CA THR A 95 37.27 5.74 5.46
C THR A 95 36.62 4.90 4.35
N GLN A 96 37.41 4.33 3.43
CA GLN A 96 36.86 3.42 2.41
C GLN A 96 36.38 2.11 3.05
N VAL A 97 37.13 1.59 4.04
CA VAL A 97 36.70 0.42 4.82
C VAL A 97 35.38 0.70 5.55
N ALA A 98 35.25 1.87 6.17
CA ALA A 98 34.02 2.28 6.85
C ALA A 98 32.85 2.41 5.88
N ILE A 99 33.04 3.00 4.69
CA ILE A 99 32.01 3.13 3.66
C ILE A 99 31.55 1.77 3.14
N VAL A 100 32.47 0.85 2.84
CA VAL A 100 32.13 -0.49 2.33
C VAL A 100 31.35 -1.28 3.37
N ALA A 101 31.84 -1.34 4.61
CA ALA A 101 31.12 -2.00 5.70
C ALA A 101 29.76 -1.34 5.96
N ASN A 102 29.65 -0.02 5.84
CA ASN A 102 28.36 0.67 5.94
C ASN A 102 27.37 0.25 4.84
N CYS A 103 27.85 0.04 3.62
CA CYS A 103 27.02 -0.45 2.52
C CYS A 103 26.57 -1.90 2.75
N TYR A 104 27.46 -2.78 3.18
CA TYR A 104 27.12 -4.16 3.52
C TYR A 104 26.15 -4.26 4.71
N ALA A 105 26.32 -3.45 5.76
CA ALA A 105 25.37 -3.43 6.88
C ALA A 105 23.93 -3.14 6.41
N ALA A 106 23.75 -2.19 5.49
CA ALA A 106 22.45 -1.91 4.90
C ALA A 106 21.96 -3.04 3.99
N LEU A 107 22.86 -3.71 3.28
CA LEU A 107 22.54 -4.82 2.37
C LEU A 107 22.10 -6.08 3.13
N HIS A 108 22.91 -6.53 4.08
CA HIS A 108 22.63 -7.68 4.94
C HIS A 108 21.32 -7.48 5.74
N ALA A 109 21.09 -6.28 6.29
CA ALA A 109 19.84 -5.97 6.97
C ALA A 109 18.61 -6.08 6.05
N ARG A 110 18.72 -5.70 4.77
CA ARG A 110 17.64 -5.87 3.78
C ARG A 110 17.41 -7.32 3.40
N GLN A 111 18.46 -8.14 3.42
CA GLN A 111 18.39 -9.58 3.19
C GLN A 111 17.90 -10.35 4.44
N GLY A 112 17.77 -9.67 5.59
CA GLY A 112 17.38 -10.27 6.87
C GLY A 112 18.52 -10.96 7.61
N ASP A 113 19.77 -10.86 7.14
CA ASP A 113 20.95 -11.35 7.84
C ASP A 113 21.45 -10.31 8.85
N PHE A 114 20.76 -10.25 9.99
CA PHE A 114 21.09 -9.27 11.03
C PHE A 114 22.43 -9.57 11.71
N ALA A 115 22.88 -10.82 11.75
CA ALA A 115 24.18 -11.18 12.32
C ALA A 115 25.31 -10.52 11.52
N ALA A 116 25.33 -10.74 10.20
CA ALA A 116 26.29 -10.10 9.31
C ALA A 116 26.15 -8.57 9.33
N ALA A 117 24.91 -8.05 9.36
CA ALA A 117 24.69 -6.61 9.43
C ALA A 117 25.28 -5.96 10.70
N TYR A 118 25.22 -6.63 11.85
CA TYR A 118 25.84 -6.13 13.09
C TYR A 118 27.36 -6.25 13.05
N GLU A 119 27.93 -7.32 12.49
CA GLU A 119 29.38 -7.44 12.27
C GLU A 119 29.91 -6.28 11.42
N ASP A 120 29.21 -5.94 10.33
CA ASP A 120 29.52 -4.79 9.49
C ASP A 120 29.37 -3.46 10.24
N CYS A 121 28.39 -3.36 11.14
CA CYS A 121 28.25 -2.20 12.02
C CYS A 121 29.46 -2.00 12.91
N GLU A 122 29.93 -3.05 13.56
CA GLU A 122 31.14 -2.97 14.38
C GLU A 122 32.37 -2.64 13.52
N ARG A 123 32.46 -3.21 12.31
CA ARG A 123 33.55 -2.95 11.38
C ARG A 123 33.62 -1.49 10.94
N PHE A 124 32.51 -0.87 10.52
CA PHE A 124 32.54 0.54 10.14
C PHE A 124 32.76 1.47 11.34
N MET A 125 32.26 1.12 12.53
CA MET A 125 32.47 1.93 13.72
C MET A 125 33.96 1.94 14.09
N ALA A 126 34.61 0.78 14.14
CA ALA A 126 36.05 0.66 14.38
C ALA A 126 36.88 1.39 13.32
N ALA A 127 36.52 1.24 12.04
CA ALA A 127 37.21 1.92 10.95
C ALA A 127 37.07 3.46 11.02
N SER A 128 35.87 3.97 11.32
CA SER A 128 35.62 5.41 11.48
C SER A 128 36.38 6.02 12.66
N GLU A 129 36.57 5.24 13.73
CA GLU A 129 37.36 5.63 14.89
C GLU A 129 38.85 5.67 14.56
N ALA A 130 39.37 4.63 13.91
CA ALA A 130 40.76 4.57 13.44
C ALA A 130 41.11 5.68 12.44
N ALA A 131 40.15 6.07 11.59
CA ALA A 131 40.26 7.20 10.66
C ALA A 131 40.21 8.58 11.36
N ASN A 132 39.90 8.63 12.66
CA ASN A 132 39.61 9.85 13.40
C ASN A 132 38.57 10.75 12.69
N GLU A 133 37.52 10.13 12.14
CA GLU A 133 36.54 10.86 11.35
C GLU A 133 35.82 11.93 12.19
N PRO A 134 35.54 13.12 11.62
CA PRO A 134 34.75 14.13 12.29
C PRO A 134 33.34 13.59 12.59
N MET A 135 32.73 14.09 13.66
CA MET A 135 31.42 13.62 14.13
C MET A 135 30.32 13.64 13.06
N VAL A 136 30.38 14.59 12.12
CA VAL A 136 29.41 14.70 11.02
C VAL A 136 29.47 13.52 10.04
N GLU A 137 30.65 12.93 9.83
CA GLU A 137 30.85 11.75 8.99
C GLU A 137 30.43 10.48 9.74
N ARG A 138 30.84 10.37 11.01
CA ARG A 138 30.39 9.28 11.91
C ARG A 138 28.88 9.24 12.10
N TRP A 139 28.19 10.38 12.03
CA TRP A 139 26.74 10.44 12.12
C TRP A 139 26.05 9.55 11.09
N ALA A 140 26.53 9.49 9.85
CA ALA A 140 25.94 8.66 8.80
C ALA A 140 26.03 7.16 9.14
N HIS A 141 27.14 6.75 9.76
CA HIS A 141 27.37 5.40 10.27
C HIS A 141 26.42 5.06 11.41
N CYS A 142 26.26 5.95 12.40
CA CYS A 142 25.29 5.77 13.49
C CYS A 142 23.84 5.69 12.98
N ILE A 143 23.47 6.49 11.97
CA ILE A 143 22.14 6.43 11.33
C ILE A 143 21.92 5.11 10.59
N THR A 144 22.98 4.48 10.09
CA THR A 144 22.87 3.15 9.47
C THR A 144 22.64 2.08 10.52
N LYS A 145 23.45 2.04 11.60
CA LYS A 145 23.24 1.11 12.73
C LYS A 145 21.85 1.27 13.36
N PHE A 146 21.38 2.51 13.50
CA PHE A 146 20.01 2.82 13.92
C PHE A 146 18.96 2.14 13.02
N GLN A 147 19.12 2.19 11.70
CA GLN A 147 18.18 1.56 10.77
C GLN A 147 18.29 0.03 10.73
N VAL A 148 19.49 -0.53 10.95
CA VAL A 148 19.66 -1.99 11.15
C VAL A 148 18.86 -2.45 12.37
N LEU A 149 18.96 -1.73 13.49
CA LEU A 149 18.17 -2.02 14.70
C LEU A 149 16.65 -1.92 14.44
N LEU A 150 16.20 -0.95 13.63
CA LEU A 150 14.79 -0.87 13.24
C LEU A 150 14.36 -2.06 12.37
N ALA A 151 15.18 -2.45 11.40
CA ALA A 151 14.92 -3.62 10.55
C ALA A 151 14.80 -4.91 11.39
N ASP A 152 15.66 -5.06 12.41
CA ASP A 152 15.66 -6.15 13.40
C ASP A 152 14.60 -5.97 14.52
N ARG A 153 13.61 -5.08 14.32
CA ARG A 153 12.49 -4.86 15.27
C ARG A 153 12.93 -4.47 16.70
N LYS A 154 14.01 -3.71 16.84
CA LYS A 154 14.57 -3.21 18.11
C LYS A 154 14.49 -1.67 18.21
N PRO A 155 13.28 -1.08 18.26
CA PRO A 155 13.12 0.38 18.18
C PRO A 155 13.61 1.10 19.45
N ARG A 156 13.55 0.44 20.62
CA ARG A 156 14.06 0.97 21.89
C ARG A 156 15.57 1.14 21.87
N GLU A 157 16.29 0.10 21.43
CA GLU A 157 17.75 0.12 21.29
C GLU A 157 18.17 1.14 20.23
N ALA A 158 17.44 1.22 19.12
CA ALA A 158 17.66 2.22 18.08
C ALA A 158 17.54 3.66 18.64
N ALA A 159 16.47 3.94 19.39
CA ALA A 159 16.27 5.25 20.02
C ALA A 159 17.34 5.56 21.08
N ALA A 160 17.76 4.57 21.88
CA ALA A 160 18.81 4.73 22.89
C ALA A 160 20.16 5.12 22.24
N LEU A 161 20.58 4.39 21.18
CA LEU A 161 21.79 4.67 20.43
C LEU A 161 21.86 6.14 19.97
N LEU A 162 20.78 6.65 19.38
CA LEU A 162 20.74 8.03 18.90
C LEU A 162 20.59 9.06 20.03
N SER A 163 19.96 8.69 21.14
CA SER A 163 19.82 9.57 22.30
C SER A 163 21.17 9.82 22.98
N GLU A 164 22.03 8.81 23.07
CA GLU A 164 23.41 8.94 23.57
C GLU A 164 24.27 9.82 22.65
N LEU A 165 24.05 9.74 21.34
CA LEU A 165 24.76 10.56 20.36
C LEU A 165 24.32 12.03 20.37
N LEU A 166 23.04 12.29 20.70
CA LEU A 166 22.39 13.59 20.50
C LEU A 166 23.12 14.80 21.14
N PRO A 167 23.68 14.72 22.36
CA PRO A 167 24.41 15.83 22.97
C PRO A 167 25.68 16.23 22.21
N ARG A 168 26.22 15.36 21.37
CA ARG A 168 27.45 15.56 20.58
C ARG A 168 27.18 16.15 19.19
N LEU A 169 25.91 16.43 18.87
CA LEU A 169 25.48 16.91 17.56
C LEU A 169 24.88 18.31 17.66
N ASP A 170 25.13 19.11 16.62
CA ASP A 170 24.59 20.46 16.46
C ASP A 170 23.88 20.64 15.11
N GLY A 171 23.14 21.75 15.00
CA GLY A 171 22.51 22.20 13.75
C GLY A 171 21.63 21.14 13.08
N GLY A 172 21.83 20.93 11.77
CA GLY A 172 21.03 20.03 10.96
C GLY A 172 21.16 18.55 11.35
N ALA A 173 22.36 18.10 11.76
CA ALA A 173 22.59 16.72 12.18
C ALA A 173 21.78 16.40 13.45
N ARG A 174 21.80 17.30 14.44
CA ARG A 174 21.00 17.17 15.67
C ARG A 174 19.51 17.05 15.38
N LYS A 175 18.95 17.93 14.55
CA LYS A 175 17.53 17.91 14.17
C LYS A 175 17.13 16.61 13.47
N ARG A 176 17.94 16.13 12.51
CA ARG A 176 17.68 14.87 11.81
C ARG A 176 17.74 13.67 12.76
N THR A 177 18.68 13.65 13.70
CA THR A 177 18.75 12.62 14.76
C THR A 177 17.50 12.61 15.64
N GLN A 178 16.99 13.78 16.04
CA GLN A 178 15.73 13.88 16.80
C GLN A 178 14.54 13.30 16.02
N ILE A 179 14.45 13.56 14.72
CA ILE A 179 13.41 12.99 13.86
C ILE A 179 13.52 11.46 13.79
N CYS A 180 14.73 10.91 13.68
CA CYS A 180 14.94 9.47 13.74
C CYS A 180 14.50 8.86 15.08
N ILE A 181 14.78 9.52 16.20
CA ILE A 181 14.30 9.08 17.53
C ILE A 181 12.76 9.08 17.57
N LEU A 182 12.11 10.12 17.04
CA LEU A 182 10.65 10.19 16.95
C LEU A 182 10.07 9.07 16.07
N ALA A 183 10.73 8.74 14.95
CA ALA A 183 10.35 7.63 14.10
C ALA A 183 10.42 6.28 14.83
N ALA A 184 11.50 6.03 15.58
CA ALA A 184 11.64 4.82 16.39
C ALA A 184 10.57 4.72 17.48
N ALA A 185 10.25 5.83 18.16
CA ALA A 185 9.17 5.84 19.14
C ALA A 185 7.79 5.57 18.51
N ALA A 186 7.54 6.10 17.30
CA ALA A 186 6.31 5.79 16.56
C ALA A 186 6.23 4.31 16.18
N LEU A 187 7.32 3.73 15.64
CA LEU A 187 7.39 2.31 15.28
C LEU A 187 7.25 1.37 16.49
N GLU A 188 7.88 1.71 17.62
CA GLU A 188 7.68 1.00 18.89
C GLU A 188 6.20 0.95 19.27
N SER A 189 5.53 2.11 19.27
CA SER A 189 4.11 2.16 19.63
C SER A 189 3.22 1.49 18.59
N LEU A 190 3.61 1.46 17.31
CA LEU A 190 2.90 0.73 16.27
C LEU A 190 2.96 -0.79 16.52
N TRP A 191 4.16 -1.31 16.79
CA TRP A 191 4.38 -2.75 16.99
C TRP A 191 3.82 -3.26 18.32
N ASP A 192 3.88 -2.44 19.37
CA ASP A 192 3.28 -2.74 20.67
C ASP A 192 1.75 -2.51 20.70
N GLN A 193 1.14 -2.06 19.58
CA GLN A 193 -0.27 -1.62 19.51
C GLN A 193 -0.62 -0.60 20.61
N GLY A 194 0.34 0.26 20.93
CA GLY A 194 0.23 1.24 22.01
C GLY A 194 -0.77 2.36 21.70
N PRO A 195 -1.56 2.82 22.69
CA PRO A 195 -2.61 3.82 22.47
C PRO A 195 -2.08 5.19 22.05
N ARG A 196 -0.79 5.47 22.26
CA ARG A 196 -0.12 6.74 21.92
C ARG A 196 0.46 6.78 20.51
N TYR A 197 0.24 5.75 19.70
CA TYR A 197 0.82 5.67 18.35
C TYR A 197 0.46 6.88 17.49
N GLY A 198 -0.82 7.29 17.49
CA GLY A 198 -1.28 8.45 16.72
C GLY A 198 -0.55 9.75 17.07
N ASP A 199 -0.34 10.00 18.38
CA ASP A 199 0.36 11.19 18.86
C ASP A 199 1.85 11.16 18.49
N ARG A 200 2.51 9.99 18.65
CA ARG A 200 3.92 9.82 18.29
C ARG A 200 4.15 9.95 16.79
N LEU A 201 3.25 9.39 15.98
CA LEU A 201 3.27 9.55 14.53
C LEU A 201 3.12 11.01 14.13
N LYS A 202 2.18 11.74 14.75
CA LYS A 202 1.99 13.17 14.50
C LYS A 202 3.25 13.97 14.81
N LEU A 203 3.89 13.75 15.96
CA LEU A 203 5.15 14.42 16.34
C LEU A 203 6.27 14.15 15.33
N PHE A 204 6.43 12.90 14.89
CA PHE A 204 7.39 12.53 13.85
C PHE A 204 7.13 13.29 12.54
N MET A 205 5.87 13.31 12.08
CA MET A 205 5.49 13.96 10.82
C MET A 205 5.65 15.48 10.85
N GLU A 206 5.30 16.13 11.96
CA GLU A 206 5.48 17.57 12.16
C GLU A 206 6.97 17.95 12.13
N ALA A 207 7.81 17.20 12.85
CA ALA A 207 9.25 17.42 12.86
C ALA A 207 9.88 17.20 11.47
N LEU A 208 9.38 16.21 10.72
CA LEU A 208 9.84 15.94 9.35
C LEU A 208 9.43 17.05 8.37
N ARG A 209 8.22 17.60 8.50
CA ARG A 209 7.72 18.73 7.71
C ARG A 209 8.62 19.95 7.85
N ASP A 210 9.02 20.28 9.07
CA ASP A 210 9.76 21.50 9.38
C ASP A 210 11.15 21.56 8.71
N ILE A 211 11.73 20.40 8.37
CA ILE A 211 13.02 20.33 7.68
C ILE A 211 12.95 19.80 6.26
N ALA A 212 11.79 19.30 5.81
CA ALA A 212 11.56 18.69 4.49
C ALA A 212 12.69 17.75 4.07
N TRP A 213 12.98 16.72 4.88
CA TRP A 213 14.13 15.84 4.69
C TRP A 213 13.75 14.49 4.04
N PRO A 214 13.93 14.32 2.72
CA PRO A 214 13.47 13.11 2.04
C PRO A 214 14.35 11.88 2.28
N MET A 215 15.58 12.04 2.81
CA MET A 215 16.48 10.90 3.11
C MET A 215 16.18 10.21 4.46
N VAL A 216 15.09 10.57 5.14
CA VAL A 216 14.66 9.91 6.38
C VAL A 216 14.46 8.40 6.11
N LEU A 217 14.92 7.55 7.04
CA LEU A 217 14.78 6.08 6.96
C LEU A 217 15.21 5.48 5.60
N LEU A 218 16.30 5.98 5.02
CA LEU A 218 16.79 5.64 3.69
C LEU A 218 16.97 4.14 3.40
N ASN A 219 17.50 3.38 4.36
CA ASN A 219 17.82 1.96 4.24
C ASN A 219 16.64 1.05 4.61
N VAL A 220 15.61 1.59 5.27
CA VAL A 220 14.37 0.88 5.67
C VAL A 220 13.12 1.57 5.09
N PRO A 221 13.05 1.75 3.75
CA PRO A 221 11.96 2.48 3.10
C PRO A 221 10.58 1.86 3.36
N GLU A 222 10.50 0.55 3.57
CA GLU A 222 9.27 -0.16 3.94
C GLU A 222 8.70 0.35 5.27
N LEU A 223 9.54 0.62 6.28
CA LEU A 223 9.09 1.17 7.56
C LEU A 223 8.61 2.62 7.42
N LEU A 224 9.25 3.40 6.55
CA LEU A 224 8.77 4.73 6.21
C LEU A 224 7.40 4.66 5.51
N ALA A 225 7.24 3.74 4.55
CA ALA A 225 5.98 3.54 3.83
C ALA A 225 4.82 3.18 4.78
N GLU A 226 5.05 2.32 5.78
CA GLU A 226 4.07 2.00 6.82
C GLU A 226 3.63 3.25 7.60
N LEU A 227 4.60 4.04 8.12
CA LEU A 227 4.31 5.28 8.86
C LEU A 227 3.57 6.31 8.00
N LEU A 228 3.98 6.51 6.75
CA LEU A 228 3.34 7.46 5.83
C LEU A 228 1.93 7.00 5.44
N GLY A 229 1.71 5.69 5.27
CA GLY A 229 0.41 5.10 5.03
C GLY A 229 -0.54 5.39 6.19
N ASP A 230 -0.10 5.16 7.43
CA ASP A 230 -0.88 5.43 8.64
C ASP A 230 -1.18 6.92 8.81
N ALA A 231 -0.20 7.76 8.52
CA ALA A 231 -0.37 9.21 8.56
C ALA A 231 -1.45 9.66 7.55
N LEU A 232 -1.46 9.09 6.33
CA LEU A 232 -2.46 9.40 5.32
C LEU A 232 -3.89 9.01 5.74
N GLU A 233 -4.08 7.82 6.32
CA GLU A 233 -5.40 7.39 6.81
C GLU A 233 -5.90 8.22 7.99
N ARG A 234 -4.97 8.74 8.81
CA ARG A 234 -5.28 9.63 9.94
C ARG A 234 -5.37 11.11 9.56
N GLY A 235 -5.13 11.46 8.30
CA GLY A 235 -5.11 12.85 7.84
C GLY A 235 -3.95 13.69 8.39
N ILE A 236 -2.87 13.05 8.84
CA ILE A 236 -1.66 13.71 9.37
C ILE A 236 -0.76 14.07 8.19
N GLU A 237 -0.49 15.37 8.03
CA GLU A 237 0.43 15.92 7.01
C GLU A 237 0.29 15.32 5.60
N PRO A 238 -0.93 15.20 5.02
CA PRO A 238 -1.17 14.41 3.81
C PRO A 238 -0.42 14.92 2.57
N LYS A 239 -0.16 16.23 2.48
CA LYS A 239 0.63 16.82 1.39
C LYS A 239 2.10 16.39 1.46
N LEU A 240 2.69 16.38 2.65
CA LEU A 240 4.05 15.92 2.88
C LEU A 240 4.17 14.42 2.56
N CYS A 241 3.26 13.60 3.08
CA CYS A 241 3.26 12.16 2.84
C CYS A 241 3.23 11.84 1.34
N ARG A 242 2.29 12.43 0.59
CA ARG A 242 2.20 12.23 -0.87
C ARG A 242 3.45 12.71 -1.60
N SER A 243 4.04 13.82 -1.16
CA SER A 243 5.28 14.33 -1.75
C SER A 243 6.43 13.35 -1.54
N LEU A 244 6.63 12.89 -0.32
CA LEU A 244 7.69 11.93 0.03
C LEU A 244 7.51 10.60 -0.69
N ILE A 245 6.31 10.03 -0.70
CA ILE A 245 6.01 8.78 -1.42
C ILE A 245 6.38 8.89 -2.89
N ARG A 246 5.99 9.99 -3.55
CA ARG A 246 6.30 10.23 -4.95
C ARG A 246 7.80 10.47 -5.20
N GLU A 247 8.44 11.30 -4.38
CA GLU A 247 9.85 11.68 -4.52
C GLU A 247 10.77 10.48 -4.31
N ARG A 248 10.48 9.69 -3.27
CA ARG A 248 11.21 8.48 -2.92
C ARG A 248 10.83 7.25 -3.73
N ARG A 249 9.68 7.28 -4.43
CA ARG A 249 9.07 6.12 -5.10
C ARG A 249 8.87 4.98 -4.10
N LEU A 250 8.21 5.27 -2.98
CA LEU A 250 7.91 4.25 -1.98
C LEU A 250 6.87 3.28 -2.54
N ASP A 251 7.12 1.99 -2.35
CA ASP A 251 6.13 0.95 -2.59
C ASP A 251 5.04 1.02 -1.53
N ALA A 252 3.83 0.60 -1.91
CA ALA A 252 2.72 0.55 -0.97
C ALA A 252 3.01 -0.45 0.16
N PRO A 253 2.70 -0.09 1.42
CA PRO A 253 2.88 -1.01 2.54
C PRO A 253 1.99 -2.24 2.41
N GLN A 254 2.34 -3.32 3.12
CA GLN A 254 1.67 -4.63 2.96
C GLN A 254 0.18 -4.58 3.33
N ARG A 255 -0.19 -3.69 4.26
CA ARG A 255 -1.57 -3.45 4.67
C ARG A 255 -2.42 -2.72 3.61
N ARG A 256 -1.79 -2.20 2.55
CA ARG A 256 -2.41 -1.57 1.37
C ARG A 256 -3.48 -0.51 1.72
N PRO A 257 -3.12 0.58 2.42
CA PRO A 257 -4.07 1.57 2.90
C PRO A 257 -4.83 2.22 1.74
N THR A 258 -6.13 2.43 1.95
CA THR A 258 -7.01 3.07 0.96
C THR A 258 -6.55 4.49 0.63
N ALA A 259 -5.96 5.19 1.61
CA ALA A 259 -5.47 6.55 1.47
C ALA A 259 -4.11 6.67 0.75
N TRP A 260 -3.43 5.54 0.49
CA TRP A 260 -2.18 5.54 -0.30
C TRP A 260 -2.44 6.18 -1.69
N PRO A 261 -1.46 6.92 -2.25
CA PRO A 261 -1.58 7.53 -3.56
C PRO A 261 -1.42 6.49 -4.68
N TRP A 262 -2.34 5.53 -4.73
CA TRP A 262 -2.41 4.52 -5.78
C TRP A 262 -2.54 5.17 -7.15
N PRO A 263 -1.68 4.82 -8.12
CA PRO A 263 -1.83 5.25 -9.51
C PRO A 263 -3.22 5.00 -10.09
N LEU A 264 -3.81 3.84 -9.81
CA LEU A 264 -5.19 3.52 -10.20
C LEU A 264 -5.96 2.97 -8.99
N LYS A 265 -7.13 3.53 -8.73
CA LYS A 265 -8.14 2.95 -7.85
C LYS A 265 -9.33 2.47 -8.66
N VAL A 266 -9.72 1.23 -8.42
CA VAL A 266 -10.87 0.60 -9.04
C VAL A 266 -11.93 0.39 -7.96
N HIS A 267 -13.05 1.07 -8.12
CA HIS A 267 -14.22 0.89 -7.27
C HIS A 267 -15.23 0.01 -7.98
N VAL A 268 -15.60 -1.09 -7.36
CA VAL A 268 -16.66 -2.01 -7.83
C VAL A 268 -17.78 -2.18 -6.81
N LEU A 269 -17.59 -1.76 -5.55
CA LEU A 269 -18.61 -1.74 -4.51
C LEU A 269 -19.39 -0.44 -4.53
N GLY A 270 -20.72 -0.51 -4.55
CA GLY A 270 -21.58 0.68 -4.66
C GLY A 270 -21.47 1.38 -6.03
N GLY A 271 -21.17 0.61 -7.08
CA GLY A 271 -21.07 1.06 -8.46
C GLY A 271 -19.64 1.08 -9.01
N PHE A 272 -19.51 1.11 -10.34
CA PHE A 272 -18.20 1.10 -11.01
C PHE A 272 -17.64 2.52 -11.19
N ARG A 273 -16.50 2.81 -10.55
CA ARG A 273 -15.79 4.10 -10.68
C ARG A 273 -14.29 3.87 -10.72
N LEU A 274 -13.57 4.74 -11.42
CA LEU A 274 -12.12 4.71 -11.52
C LEU A 274 -11.54 6.04 -11.06
N GLU A 275 -10.44 5.99 -10.32
CA GLU A 275 -9.61 7.16 -10.03
C GLU A 275 -8.20 6.93 -10.56
N LEU A 276 -7.68 7.85 -11.37
CA LEU A 276 -6.34 7.79 -11.92
C LEU A 276 -5.52 8.96 -11.37
N ASP A 277 -4.39 8.65 -10.73
CA ASP A 277 -3.51 9.62 -10.05
C ASP A 277 -4.28 10.53 -9.07
N GLY A 278 -5.27 9.96 -8.38
CA GLY A 278 -6.13 10.66 -7.41
C GLY A 278 -7.24 11.50 -8.02
N ASN A 279 -7.45 11.47 -9.34
CA ASN A 279 -8.54 12.18 -10.01
C ASN A 279 -9.59 11.19 -10.54
N PRO A 280 -10.90 11.44 -10.35
CA PRO A 280 -11.94 10.64 -10.97
C PRO A 280 -11.75 10.59 -12.50
N LEU A 281 -11.70 9.38 -13.07
CA LEU A 281 -11.55 9.20 -14.51
C LEU A 281 -12.93 9.29 -15.17
N ASN A 282 -13.15 10.34 -15.97
CA ASN A 282 -14.39 10.50 -16.72
C ASN A 282 -14.42 9.51 -17.91
N LEU A 283 -15.33 8.55 -17.85
CA LEU A 283 -15.49 7.51 -18.87
C LEU A 283 -16.27 7.99 -20.12
N GLY A 284 -16.84 9.20 -20.08
CA GLY A 284 -17.64 9.78 -21.15
C GLY A 284 -19.04 9.17 -21.28
N ALA A 285 -19.85 9.71 -22.21
CA ALA A 285 -21.24 9.28 -22.42
C ALA A 285 -21.39 7.93 -23.15
N LYS A 286 -20.35 7.49 -23.87
CA LYS A 286 -20.28 6.19 -24.56
C LYS A 286 -18.95 5.50 -24.23
N PRO A 287 -18.80 4.98 -22.99
CA PRO A 287 -17.57 4.35 -22.57
C PRO A 287 -17.31 3.07 -23.39
N SER A 288 -16.03 2.72 -23.57
CA SER A 288 -15.65 1.47 -24.26
C SER A 288 -15.98 0.26 -23.37
N THR A 289 -17.22 -0.21 -23.42
CA THR A 289 -17.81 -1.18 -22.47
C THR A 289 -16.94 -2.42 -22.29
N LYS A 290 -16.58 -3.12 -23.39
CA LYS A 290 -15.75 -4.33 -23.32
C LYS A 290 -14.33 -4.09 -22.81
N ALA A 291 -13.76 -2.92 -23.05
CA ALA A 291 -12.44 -2.58 -22.50
C ALA A 291 -12.52 -2.41 -20.98
N LEU A 292 -13.56 -1.76 -20.48
CA LEU A 292 -13.81 -1.64 -19.03
C LEU A 292 -14.21 -2.97 -18.40
N ASP A 293 -14.89 -3.86 -19.13
CA ASP A 293 -15.24 -5.18 -18.63
C ASP A 293 -14.02 -6.06 -18.36
N ILE A 294 -12.92 -5.91 -19.11
CA ILE A 294 -11.64 -6.54 -18.76
C ILE A 294 -11.22 -6.10 -17.34
N LEU A 295 -11.31 -4.80 -17.04
CA LEU A 295 -10.95 -4.28 -15.72
C LEU A 295 -11.91 -4.77 -14.63
N ARG A 296 -13.22 -4.84 -14.92
CA ARG A 296 -14.23 -5.40 -14.00
C ARG A 296 -13.95 -6.87 -13.69
N VAL A 297 -13.70 -7.69 -14.71
CA VAL A 297 -13.36 -9.11 -14.57
C VAL A 297 -12.12 -9.27 -13.71
N LEU A 298 -11.05 -8.50 -13.97
CA LEU A 298 -9.85 -8.53 -13.15
C LEU A 298 -10.09 -8.05 -11.71
N ALA A 299 -10.94 -7.05 -11.50
CA ALA A 299 -11.25 -6.53 -10.17
C ALA A 299 -11.95 -7.57 -9.27
N ILE A 300 -12.79 -8.44 -9.86
CA ILE A 300 -13.51 -9.50 -9.13
C ILE A 300 -12.79 -10.84 -9.12
N SER A 301 -11.76 -11.01 -9.95
CA SER A 301 -10.98 -12.24 -10.03
C SER A 301 -10.06 -12.39 -8.81
N LYS A 302 -9.84 -13.64 -8.40
CA LYS A 302 -8.87 -13.95 -7.33
C LYS A 302 -7.49 -13.38 -7.68
N ASP A 303 -6.83 -12.78 -6.70
CA ASP A 303 -5.51 -12.15 -6.83
C ASP A 303 -5.44 -11.11 -7.98
N ASN A 304 -6.60 -10.56 -8.34
CA ASN A 304 -6.81 -9.67 -9.48
C ASN A 304 -6.20 -10.18 -10.79
N THR A 305 -6.24 -11.50 -10.99
CA THR A 305 -5.60 -12.20 -12.11
C THR A 305 -6.60 -13.14 -12.80
N CYS A 306 -6.62 -13.14 -14.13
CA CYS A 306 -7.48 -14.00 -14.95
C CYS A 306 -6.73 -14.51 -16.18
N SER A 307 -7.05 -15.73 -16.66
CA SER A 307 -6.49 -16.22 -17.92
C SER A 307 -7.10 -15.48 -19.11
N LEU A 308 -6.34 -15.31 -20.19
CA LEU A 308 -6.86 -14.70 -21.41
C LEU A 308 -8.03 -15.50 -21.99
N GLU A 309 -7.97 -16.82 -21.91
CA GLU A 309 -9.03 -17.73 -22.33
C GLU A 309 -10.33 -17.46 -21.57
N THR A 310 -10.29 -17.40 -20.23
CA THR A 310 -11.49 -17.08 -19.44
C THR A 310 -12.02 -15.67 -19.73
N VAL A 311 -11.15 -14.68 -19.91
CA VAL A 311 -11.57 -13.33 -20.30
C VAL A 311 -12.25 -13.35 -21.68
N GLN A 312 -11.73 -14.14 -22.62
CA GLN A 312 -12.28 -14.30 -23.96
C GLN A 312 -13.67 -14.94 -23.91
N ASP A 313 -13.79 -16.08 -23.24
CA ASP A 313 -15.04 -16.82 -23.09
C ASP A 313 -16.12 -15.98 -22.38
N TRP A 314 -15.73 -15.22 -21.37
CA TRP A 314 -16.67 -14.42 -20.59
C TRP A 314 -17.17 -13.18 -21.33
N LEU A 315 -16.28 -12.51 -22.07
CA LEU A 315 -16.59 -11.22 -22.70
C LEU A 315 -17.02 -11.36 -24.16
N TRP A 316 -16.65 -12.44 -24.85
CA TRP A 316 -17.00 -12.71 -26.24
C TRP A 316 -17.45 -14.18 -26.44
N PRO A 317 -18.51 -14.64 -25.77
CA PRO A 317 -18.96 -16.03 -25.85
C PRO A 317 -19.40 -16.47 -27.26
N ASP A 318 -19.77 -15.52 -28.11
CA ASP A 318 -20.29 -15.76 -29.46
C ASP A 318 -19.21 -15.76 -30.56
N LEU A 319 -17.93 -15.53 -30.20
CA LEU A 319 -16.83 -15.45 -31.17
C LEU A 319 -15.96 -16.71 -31.13
N ASP A 320 -15.53 -17.17 -32.29
CA ASP A 320 -14.52 -18.23 -32.41
C ASP A 320 -13.17 -17.78 -31.85
N GLY A 321 -12.32 -18.73 -31.44
CA GLY A 321 -11.10 -18.46 -30.66
C GLY A 321 -10.17 -17.38 -31.22
N ASP A 322 -9.87 -17.39 -32.53
CA ASP A 322 -9.02 -16.36 -33.14
C ASP A 322 -9.67 -14.98 -33.18
N GLN A 323 -11.00 -14.93 -33.38
CA GLN A 323 -11.76 -13.69 -33.37
C GLN A 323 -11.86 -13.12 -31.95
N ALA A 324 -12.12 -13.97 -30.95
CA ALA A 324 -12.16 -13.61 -29.54
C ALA A 324 -10.80 -13.09 -29.06
N ARG A 325 -9.70 -13.74 -29.46
CA ARG A 325 -8.33 -13.26 -29.19
C ARG A 325 -8.09 -11.87 -29.76
N ALA A 326 -8.37 -11.66 -31.06
CA ALA A 326 -8.17 -10.37 -31.71
C ALA A 326 -9.04 -9.26 -31.07
N ALA A 327 -10.29 -9.58 -30.71
CA ALA A 327 -11.18 -8.66 -30.01
C ALA A 327 -10.66 -8.30 -28.60
N CYS A 328 -10.14 -9.29 -27.86
CA CYS A 328 -9.53 -9.11 -26.55
C CYS A 328 -8.30 -8.20 -26.61
N GLU A 329 -7.39 -8.43 -27.56
CA GLU A 329 -6.21 -7.59 -27.75
C GLU A 329 -6.58 -6.14 -28.09
N GLN A 330 -7.57 -5.95 -28.97
CA GLN A 330 -8.05 -4.61 -29.32
C GLN A 330 -8.70 -3.90 -28.12
N ALA A 331 -9.51 -4.61 -27.33
CA ALA A 331 -10.12 -4.07 -26.12
C ALA A 331 -9.07 -3.72 -25.05
N LEU A 332 -8.06 -4.56 -24.86
CA LEU A 332 -6.95 -4.32 -23.95
C LEU A 332 -6.11 -3.11 -24.39
N HIS A 333 -5.86 -2.97 -25.70
CA HIS A 333 -5.18 -1.79 -26.25
C HIS A 333 -5.97 -0.51 -25.97
N ARG A 334 -7.30 -0.53 -26.19
CA ARG A 334 -8.19 0.60 -25.87
C ARG A 334 -8.20 0.92 -24.37
N LEU A 335 -8.21 -0.09 -23.51
CA LEU A 335 -8.15 0.09 -22.06
C LEU A 335 -6.84 0.78 -21.65
N ARG A 336 -5.69 0.31 -22.14
CA ARG A 336 -4.38 0.93 -21.88
C ARG A 336 -4.33 2.38 -22.38
N LYS A 337 -4.92 2.66 -23.55
CA LYS A 337 -5.04 4.02 -24.08
C LYS A 337 -5.93 4.90 -23.21
N LEU A 338 -7.06 4.37 -22.72
CA LEU A 338 -7.97 5.09 -21.81
C LEU A 338 -7.29 5.45 -20.48
N LEU A 339 -6.51 4.53 -19.93
CA LEU A 339 -5.76 4.75 -18.69
C LEU A 339 -4.49 5.58 -18.89
N GLY A 340 -4.07 5.82 -20.14
CA GLY A 340 -2.81 6.51 -20.46
C GLY A 340 -1.55 5.77 -19.99
N ARG A 341 -1.68 4.52 -19.56
CA ARG A 341 -0.62 3.71 -18.93
C ARG A 341 -0.76 2.25 -19.33
N THR A 342 0.37 1.63 -19.66
CA THR A 342 0.44 0.22 -20.06
C THR A 342 0.81 -0.71 -18.92
N ASP A 343 1.43 -0.17 -17.86
CA ASP A 343 2.02 -0.88 -16.74
C ASP A 343 1.04 -1.17 -15.59
N LEU A 344 -0.20 -0.69 -15.66
CA LEU A 344 -1.27 -0.97 -14.69
C LEU A 344 -1.85 -2.38 -14.87
N ILE A 345 -1.74 -2.95 -16.08
CA ILE A 345 -2.28 -4.26 -16.45
C ILE A 345 -1.18 -5.07 -17.12
N VAL A 346 -0.66 -6.04 -16.37
CA VAL A 346 0.46 -6.88 -16.81
C VAL A 346 -0.10 -8.12 -17.51
N GLN A 347 0.43 -8.39 -18.71
CA GLN A 347 0.17 -9.60 -19.46
C GLN A 347 1.43 -10.47 -19.42
N ARG A 348 1.33 -11.68 -18.84
CA ARG A 348 2.45 -12.63 -18.76
C ARG A 348 1.89 -14.04 -18.69
N GLU A 349 2.51 -14.99 -19.39
CA GLU A 349 2.16 -16.42 -19.33
C GLU A 349 0.67 -16.69 -19.61
N GLY A 350 0.11 -16.02 -20.62
CA GLY A 350 -1.30 -16.20 -21.01
C GLY A 350 -2.32 -15.63 -20.02
N LYS A 351 -1.90 -14.86 -19.01
CA LYS A 351 -2.77 -14.25 -18.01
C LYS A 351 -2.70 -12.73 -18.04
N LEU A 352 -3.81 -12.10 -17.68
CA LEU A 352 -3.90 -10.68 -17.36
C LEU A 352 -3.97 -10.51 -15.85
N ARG A 353 -3.25 -9.54 -15.31
CA ARG A 353 -3.34 -9.16 -13.89
C ARG A 353 -3.27 -7.64 -13.69
N LEU A 354 -3.91 -7.16 -12.64
CA LEU A 354 -3.67 -5.81 -12.15
C LEU A 354 -2.32 -5.76 -11.42
N ALA A 355 -1.53 -4.71 -11.67
CA ALA A 355 -0.25 -4.50 -11.00
C ALA A 355 -0.50 -4.17 -9.52
N SER A 356 -0.21 -5.10 -8.60
CA SER A 356 -0.56 -4.98 -7.18
C SER A 356 0.15 -3.84 -6.46
N ASP A 357 1.29 -3.40 -6.97
CA ASP A 357 2.05 -2.23 -6.52
C ASP A 357 1.43 -0.89 -6.98
N LYS A 358 0.55 -0.91 -7.99
CA LYS A 358 0.02 0.31 -8.64
C LYS A 358 -1.51 0.43 -8.62
N VAL A 359 -2.22 -0.69 -8.47
CA VAL A 359 -3.67 -0.75 -8.60
C VAL A 359 -4.29 -1.22 -7.30
N TRP A 360 -5.15 -0.38 -6.72
CA TRP A 360 -5.99 -0.73 -5.57
C TRP A 360 -7.41 -1.02 -6.04
N VAL A 361 -8.02 -2.04 -5.43
CA VAL A 361 -9.40 -2.47 -5.71
C VAL A 361 -10.16 -2.50 -4.40
N ASP A 362 -11.28 -1.79 -4.33
CA ASP A 362 -12.08 -1.69 -3.10
C ASP A 362 -12.62 -3.05 -2.62
N LEU A 363 -13.00 -3.94 -3.54
CA LEU A 363 -13.42 -5.30 -3.21
C LEU A 363 -12.30 -6.12 -2.55
N ALA A 364 -11.07 -6.00 -3.05
CA ALA A 364 -9.93 -6.72 -2.47
C ALA A 364 -9.56 -6.18 -1.07
N ASP A 365 -9.65 -4.86 -0.88
CA ASP A 365 -9.47 -4.20 0.42
C ASP A 365 -10.57 -4.62 1.42
N TRP A 366 -11.83 -4.61 0.99
CA TRP A 366 -12.96 -5.06 1.81
C TRP A 366 -12.83 -6.54 2.20
N ASP A 367 -12.51 -7.43 1.26
CA ASP A 367 -12.28 -8.87 1.51
C ASP A 367 -11.15 -9.08 2.53
N ALA A 368 -10.06 -8.32 2.44
CA ALA A 368 -8.93 -8.41 3.37
C ALA A 368 -9.31 -7.94 4.78
N ARG A 369 -10.02 -6.82 4.90
CA ARG A 369 -10.53 -6.29 6.18
C ARG A 369 -11.58 -7.19 6.81
N LEU A 370 -12.46 -7.78 6.00
CA LEU A 370 -13.45 -8.74 6.48
C LEU A 370 -12.78 -9.96 7.09
N LYS A 371 -11.79 -10.54 6.41
CA LYS A 371 -11.00 -11.65 6.96
C LYS A 371 -10.38 -11.27 8.30
N SER A 372 -9.73 -10.11 8.41
CA SER A 372 -9.07 -9.72 9.66
C SER A 372 -10.02 -9.56 10.86
N VAL A 373 -11.23 -9.05 10.66
CA VAL A 373 -12.22 -8.87 11.74
C VAL A 373 -12.99 -10.16 12.08
N THR A 374 -13.01 -11.14 11.18
CA THR A 374 -13.68 -12.44 11.35
C THR A 374 -12.75 -13.55 11.83
N THR A 375 -11.44 -13.49 11.55
CA THR A 375 -10.46 -14.44 12.08
C THR A 375 -10.05 -14.07 13.51
N ALA A 376 -10.58 -14.82 14.48
CA ALA A 376 -10.06 -14.93 15.84
C ALA A 376 -9.59 -16.38 16.07
N ASN A 377 -8.33 -16.54 16.48
CA ASN A 377 -7.80 -17.83 16.95
C ASN A 377 -8.47 -18.18 18.29
N GLY A 378 -9.18 -19.30 18.35
CA GLY A 378 -9.67 -19.89 19.61
C GLY A 378 -11.18 -19.72 19.86
N GLU A 379 -11.73 -20.66 20.64
CA GLU A 379 -13.13 -21.09 20.75
C GLU A 379 -14.11 -20.09 21.41
N ALA A 380 -13.85 -18.79 21.34
CA ALA A 380 -14.87 -17.77 21.54
C ALA A 380 -14.86 -16.84 20.32
N ALA A 381 -15.69 -17.17 19.33
CA ALA A 381 -15.87 -16.46 18.06
C ALA A 381 -16.42 -15.03 18.25
N GLY A 382 -15.61 -14.14 18.84
CA GLY A 382 -15.94 -12.74 19.02
C GLY A 382 -15.57 -11.93 17.78
N LEU A 383 -16.52 -11.18 17.23
CA LEU A 383 -16.24 -10.11 16.27
C LEU A 383 -15.29 -9.09 16.91
N ARG A 384 -14.25 -8.68 16.18
CA ARG A 384 -13.42 -7.57 16.65
C ARG A 384 -14.22 -6.25 16.70
N PRO A 385 -13.81 -5.26 17.51
CA PRO A 385 -14.50 -3.97 17.58
C PRO A 385 -14.65 -3.26 16.22
N GLU A 386 -13.69 -3.45 15.32
CA GLU A 386 -13.65 -2.81 13.99
C GLU A 386 -14.69 -3.37 13.01
N ALA A 387 -15.34 -4.49 13.33
CA ALA A 387 -16.34 -5.14 12.48
C ALA A 387 -17.54 -4.21 12.17
N GLU A 388 -18.02 -3.47 13.18
CA GLU A 388 -19.12 -2.52 13.03
C GLU A 388 -18.75 -1.37 12.10
N ALA A 389 -17.56 -0.79 12.29
CA ALA A 389 -17.06 0.26 11.42
C ALA A 389 -16.91 -0.22 9.97
N LEU A 390 -16.43 -1.45 9.76
CA LEU A 390 -16.34 -2.06 8.42
C LEU A 390 -17.71 -2.24 7.77
N PHE A 391 -18.71 -2.73 8.51
CA PHE A 391 -20.07 -2.91 8.02
C PHE A 391 -20.72 -1.58 7.65
N LEU A 392 -20.61 -0.57 8.52
CA LEU A 392 -21.19 0.76 8.30
C LEU A 392 -20.53 1.49 7.13
N ALA A 393 -19.24 1.28 6.92
CA ALA A 393 -18.48 1.87 5.80
C ALA A 393 -18.70 1.14 4.46
N PHE A 394 -19.45 0.04 4.42
CA PHE A 394 -19.67 -0.72 3.19
C PHE A 394 -20.34 0.16 2.10
N PRO A 395 -19.69 0.36 0.94
CA PRO A 395 -20.19 1.32 -0.07
C PRO A 395 -21.50 0.92 -0.74
N GLY A 396 -21.75 -0.38 -0.87
CA GLY A 396 -22.96 -0.93 -1.49
C GLY A 396 -22.71 -2.17 -2.33
N PRO A 397 -23.78 -2.77 -2.90
CA PRO A 397 -23.67 -3.97 -3.73
C PRO A 397 -22.69 -3.84 -4.90
N LEU A 398 -22.16 -4.98 -5.33
CA LEU A 398 -21.23 -5.07 -6.46
C LEU A 398 -21.87 -4.56 -7.75
N PHE A 399 -21.21 -3.63 -8.45
CA PHE A 399 -21.68 -3.01 -9.70
C PHE A 399 -23.10 -2.42 -9.61
N LEU A 400 -23.45 -1.83 -8.47
CA LEU A 400 -24.75 -1.18 -8.27
C LEU A 400 -25.10 -0.24 -9.45
N HIS A 401 -26.35 -0.31 -9.91
CA HIS A 401 -26.91 0.40 -11.08
C HIS A 401 -26.48 -0.12 -12.46
N GLU A 402 -25.65 -1.16 -12.55
CA GLU A 402 -25.35 -1.84 -13.81
C GLU A 402 -26.20 -3.11 -13.97
N ARG A 403 -26.42 -3.54 -15.22
CA ARG A 403 -27.05 -4.84 -15.48
C ARG A 403 -26.08 -5.94 -15.08
N ALA A 404 -26.55 -6.89 -14.27
CA ALA A 404 -25.77 -8.04 -13.87
C ALA A 404 -25.29 -8.83 -15.10
N SER A 405 -23.99 -9.07 -15.17
CA SER A 405 -23.40 -9.97 -16.15
C SER A 405 -23.23 -11.35 -15.54
N PHE A 406 -23.34 -12.41 -16.34
CA PHE A 406 -23.26 -13.78 -15.81
C PHE A 406 -21.93 -14.04 -15.07
N TRP A 407 -20.83 -13.50 -15.59
CA TRP A 407 -19.49 -13.63 -15.00
C TRP A 407 -19.35 -12.90 -13.65
N SER A 408 -20.22 -11.93 -13.34
CA SER A 408 -20.19 -11.21 -12.05
C SER A 408 -21.08 -11.84 -10.97
N LEU A 409 -21.99 -12.75 -11.34
CA LEU A 409 -23.00 -13.30 -10.41
C LEU A 409 -22.38 -13.98 -9.20
N ALA A 410 -21.38 -14.83 -9.40
CA ALA A 410 -20.72 -15.54 -8.31
C ALA A 410 -20.01 -14.59 -7.34
N ALA A 411 -19.37 -13.54 -7.85
CA ALA A 411 -18.71 -12.53 -7.03
C ALA A 411 -19.73 -11.68 -6.26
N ALA A 412 -20.82 -11.25 -6.91
CA ALA A 412 -21.89 -10.49 -6.27
C ALA A 412 -22.55 -11.31 -5.14
N GLU A 413 -22.83 -12.59 -5.37
CA GLU A 413 -23.43 -13.47 -4.38
C GLU A 413 -22.50 -13.72 -3.19
N LYS A 414 -21.18 -13.83 -3.42
CA LYS A 414 -20.19 -13.89 -2.35
C LYS A 414 -20.25 -12.63 -1.48
N VAL A 415 -20.15 -11.44 -2.07
CA VAL A 415 -20.20 -10.17 -1.35
C VAL A 415 -21.51 -10.03 -0.56
N ARG A 416 -22.64 -10.41 -1.17
CA ARG A 416 -23.96 -10.41 -0.54
C ARG A 416 -23.97 -11.28 0.71
N ARG A 417 -23.60 -12.56 0.57
CA ARG A 417 -23.57 -13.52 1.68
C ARG A 417 -22.66 -13.04 2.81
N ASP A 418 -21.46 -12.60 2.46
CA ASP A 418 -20.43 -12.23 3.41
C ASP A 418 -20.83 -10.95 4.21
N LEU A 419 -21.51 -9.98 3.57
CA LEU A 419 -22.07 -8.81 4.27
C LEU A 419 -23.27 -9.16 5.16
N ILE A 420 -24.18 -10.01 4.67
CA ILE A 420 -25.35 -10.47 5.43
C ILE A 420 -24.88 -11.20 6.71
N ASP A 421 -23.91 -12.11 6.59
CA ASP A 421 -23.33 -12.82 7.74
C ASP A 421 -22.68 -11.86 8.74
N LEU A 422 -21.90 -10.88 8.26
CA LEU A 422 -21.30 -9.86 9.12
C LEU A 422 -22.37 -9.06 9.89
N GLY A 423 -23.41 -8.57 9.20
CA GLY A 423 -24.50 -7.82 9.82
C GLY A 423 -25.28 -8.64 10.84
N LEU A 424 -25.54 -9.92 10.57
CA LEU A 424 -26.20 -10.83 11.50
C LEU A 424 -25.37 -11.04 12.77
N ARG A 425 -24.08 -11.31 12.65
CA ARG A 425 -23.20 -11.51 13.81
C ARG A 425 -23.09 -10.24 14.66
N ILE A 426 -23.01 -9.07 14.03
CA ILE A 426 -22.99 -7.78 14.73
C ILE A 426 -24.31 -7.59 15.49
N GLY A 427 -25.45 -7.77 14.82
CA GLY A 427 -26.77 -7.62 15.43
C GLY A 427 -26.97 -8.56 16.62
N GLN A 428 -26.60 -9.83 16.49
CA GLN A 428 -26.67 -10.81 17.59
C GLN A 428 -25.79 -10.42 18.78
N ARG A 429 -24.57 -9.93 18.53
CA ARG A 429 -23.69 -9.40 19.59
C ARG A 429 -24.35 -8.23 20.32
N LEU A 430 -24.91 -7.27 19.58
CA LEU A 430 -25.57 -6.10 20.16
C LEU A 430 -26.85 -6.48 20.93
N GLU A 431 -27.61 -7.47 20.47
CA GLU A 431 -28.76 -8.01 21.21
C GLU A 431 -28.32 -8.62 22.55
N THR A 432 -27.28 -9.46 22.54
CA THR A 432 -26.76 -10.11 23.76
C THR A 432 -26.15 -9.14 24.75
N THR A 433 -25.65 -7.98 24.30
CA THR A 433 -25.16 -6.90 25.19
C THR A 433 -26.25 -5.90 25.59
N GLY A 434 -27.48 -6.05 25.11
CA GLY A 434 -28.61 -5.17 25.44
C GLY A 434 -28.71 -3.90 24.58
N ASN A 435 -27.82 -3.71 23.60
CA ASN A 435 -27.78 -2.56 22.68
C ASN A 435 -28.72 -2.73 21.49
N VAL A 436 -29.99 -2.99 21.77
CA VAL A 436 -30.87 -3.52 20.73
C VAL A 436 -31.30 -2.48 19.68
N GLN A 437 -31.32 -1.18 20.02
CA GLN A 437 -31.57 -0.14 19.01
C GLN A 437 -30.45 -0.07 17.96
N GLU A 438 -29.21 -0.33 18.38
CA GLU A 438 -28.08 -0.45 17.47
C GLU A 438 -28.19 -1.73 16.63
N ALA A 439 -28.57 -2.86 17.25
CA ALA A 439 -28.84 -4.11 16.52
C ALA A 439 -29.90 -3.92 15.41
N ARG A 440 -31.01 -3.25 15.73
CA ARG A 440 -32.05 -2.89 14.76
C ARG A 440 -31.51 -2.04 13.62
N SER A 441 -30.69 -1.04 13.94
CA SER A 441 -30.07 -0.16 12.94
C SER A 441 -29.18 -0.95 11.97
N ILE A 442 -28.45 -1.94 12.49
CA ILE A 442 -27.63 -2.85 11.67
C ILE A 442 -28.48 -3.71 10.73
N TYR A 443 -29.57 -4.32 11.23
CA TYR A 443 -30.47 -5.12 10.40
C TYR A 443 -31.19 -4.29 9.33
N LEU A 444 -31.67 -3.11 9.68
CA LEU A 444 -32.30 -2.21 8.72
C LEU A 444 -31.31 -1.80 7.63
N ARG A 445 -30.07 -1.46 8.00
CA ARG A 445 -29.02 -1.15 7.03
C ARG A 445 -28.71 -2.32 6.10
N ALA A 446 -28.66 -3.55 6.61
CA ALA A 446 -28.48 -4.74 5.78
C ALA A 446 -29.65 -4.92 4.80
N LEU A 447 -30.89 -4.68 5.22
CA LEU A 447 -32.08 -4.74 4.35
C LEU A 447 -32.16 -3.59 3.35
N ASP A 448 -31.62 -2.40 3.65
CA ASP A 448 -31.51 -1.31 2.68
C ASP A 448 -30.56 -1.67 1.53
N LEU A 449 -29.55 -2.49 1.80
CA LEU A 449 -28.57 -2.95 0.82
C LEU A 449 -29.04 -4.20 0.07
N TYR A 450 -29.65 -5.15 0.78
CA TYR A 450 -30.18 -6.41 0.26
C TYR A 450 -31.62 -6.62 0.80
N PRO A 451 -32.63 -6.02 0.15
CA PRO A 451 -34.02 -6.06 0.62
C PRO A 451 -34.64 -7.47 0.70
N ASP A 452 -34.08 -8.42 -0.06
CA ASP A 452 -34.44 -9.83 -0.14
C ASP A 452 -33.73 -10.71 0.91
N ALA A 453 -32.95 -10.12 1.82
CA ALA A 453 -32.20 -10.86 2.84
C ALA A 453 -33.11 -11.46 3.93
N GLY A 454 -33.73 -12.60 3.62
CA GLY A 454 -34.61 -13.34 4.52
C GLY A 454 -34.04 -13.62 5.91
N PRO A 455 -32.78 -14.07 6.07
CA PRO A 455 -32.16 -14.27 7.37
C PRO A 455 -32.15 -13.01 8.25
N VAL A 456 -31.91 -11.84 7.67
CA VAL A 456 -31.91 -10.54 8.39
C VAL A 456 -33.31 -10.13 8.77
N CYS A 457 -34.28 -10.27 7.85
CA CYS A 457 -35.69 -10.01 8.14
C CYS A 457 -36.19 -10.90 9.29
N LYS A 458 -35.84 -12.19 9.28
CA LYS A 458 -36.17 -13.14 10.35
C LYS A 458 -35.59 -12.72 11.71
N ALA A 459 -34.34 -12.25 11.75
CA ALA A 459 -33.72 -11.77 12.98
C ALA A 459 -34.43 -10.53 13.53
N LEU A 460 -34.71 -9.55 12.66
CA LEU A 460 -35.43 -8.33 13.02
C LEU A 460 -36.85 -8.59 13.55
N ILE A 461 -37.60 -9.50 12.91
CA ILE A 461 -38.94 -9.90 13.38
C ILE A 461 -38.87 -10.56 14.76
N ARG A 462 -37.91 -11.47 14.98
CA ARG A 462 -37.74 -12.16 16.26
C ARG A 462 -37.40 -11.19 17.38
N GLU A 463 -36.52 -10.23 17.12
CA GLU A 463 -36.17 -9.18 18.08
C GLU A 463 -37.40 -8.38 18.51
N ARG A 464 -38.20 -7.87 17.56
CA ARG A 464 -39.43 -7.12 17.88
C ARG A 464 -40.47 -7.93 18.64
N LEU A 465 -40.69 -9.18 18.24
CA LEU A 465 -41.64 -10.08 18.93
C LEU A 465 -41.21 -10.35 20.38
N SER A 466 -39.90 -10.50 20.64
CA SER A 466 -39.38 -10.67 22.01
C SER A 466 -39.70 -9.48 22.93
N ARG A 467 -39.89 -8.30 22.32
CA ARG A 467 -40.24 -7.04 23.00
C ARG A 467 -41.73 -6.71 22.99
N ARG A 468 -42.55 -7.61 22.44
CA ARG A 468 -44.00 -7.41 22.26
C ARG A 468 -44.36 -6.25 21.30
N ASP A 469 -43.45 -5.83 20.43
CA ASP A 469 -43.75 -4.91 19.31
C ASP A 469 -44.30 -5.71 18.12
N VAL A 470 -45.56 -6.14 18.24
CA VAL A 470 -46.22 -6.99 17.24
C VAL A 470 -46.51 -6.22 15.95
N GLU A 471 -46.99 -4.98 16.06
CA GLU A 471 -47.29 -4.12 14.90
C GLU A 471 -46.03 -3.91 14.06
N GLY A 472 -44.91 -3.60 14.73
CA GLY A 472 -43.63 -3.45 14.07
C GLY A 472 -43.11 -4.70 13.36
N ALA A 473 -43.33 -5.88 13.93
CA ALA A 473 -42.96 -7.15 13.32
C ALA A 473 -43.78 -7.44 12.04
N VAL A 474 -45.08 -7.12 12.06
CA VAL A 474 -45.97 -7.24 10.88
C VAL A 474 -45.54 -6.26 9.78
N ASP A 475 -45.18 -5.02 10.13
CA ASP A 475 -44.70 -4.02 9.18
C ASP A 475 -43.40 -4.43 8.49
N ASP A 476 -42.43 -4.97 9.25
CA ASP A 476 -41.16 -5.44 8.69
C ASP A 476 -41.36 -6.65 7.76
N TYR A 477 -42.28 -7.56 8.08
CA TYR A 477 -42.67 -8.66 7.19
C TYR A 477 -43.33 -8.14 5.90
N ALA A 478 -44.26 -7.18 6.01
CA ALA A 478 -44.91 -6.58 4.84
C ALA A 478 -43.92 -5.81 3.95
N ARG A 479 -42.87 -5.20 4.53
CA ARG A 479 -41.77 -4.59 3.78
C ARG A 479 -40.96 -5.65 3.02
N TYR A 480 -40.59 -6.73 3.70
CA TYR A 480 -39.84 -7.85 3.08
C TYR A 480 -40.63 -8.50 1.94
N GLU A 481 -41.94 -8.71 2.13
CA GLU A 481 -42.79 -9.26 1.07
C GLU A 481 -42.84 -8.35 -0.17
N ARG A 482 -42.94 -7.02 0.04
CA ARG A 482 -42.86 -6.05 -1.07
C ARG A 482 -41.51 -6.08 -1.78
N ALA A 483 -40.42 -6.24 -1.03
CA ALA A 483 -39.07 -6.35 -1.59
C ALA A 483 -38.91 -7.59 -2.48
N LEU A 484 -39.35 -8.77 -2.02
CA LEU A 484 -39.30 -10.01 -2.81
C LEU A 484 -40.11 -9.91 -4.10
N ARG A 485 -41.33 -9.35 -4.03
CA ARG A 485 -42.15 -9.12 -5.23
C ARG A 485 -41.46 -8.18 -6.22
N GLY A 486 -40.80 -7.13 -5.73
CA GLY A 486 -40.02 -6.20 -6.55
C GLY A 486 -38.80 -6.86 -7.22
N ALA A 487 -38.18 -7.83 -6.56
CA ALA A 487 -37.06 -8.61 -7.08
C ALA A 487 -37.49 -9.75 -8.04
N GLY A 488 -38.79 -10.02 -8.16
CA GLY A 488 -39.32 -11.13 -8.95
C GLY A 488 -39.12 -12.49 -8.29
N GLU A 489 -38.87 -12.53 -6.98
CA GLU A 489 -38.69 -13.76 -6.22
C GLU A 489 -40.02 -14.40 -5.78
N ALA A 490 -39.94 -15.67 -5.39
CA ALA A 490 -41.07 -16.43 -4.85
C ALA A 490 -41.56 -15.86 -3.50
N ALA A 491 -42.70 -16.37 -3.02
CA ALA A 491 -43.28 -15.97 -1.74
C ALA A 491 -42.29 -16.12 -0.57
N PRO A 492 -42.42 -15.30 0.50
CA PRO A 492 -41.58 -15.39 1.70
C PRO A 492 -41.45 -16.82 2.23
N ALA A 493 -40.25 -17.19 2.69
CA ALA A 493 -40.01 -18.50 3.29
C ALA A 493 -41.03 -18.80 4.41
N ALA A 494 -41.55 -20.03 4.42
CA ALA A 494 -42.62 -20.44 5.33
C ALA A 494 -42.28 -20.19 6.81
N GLU A 495 -41.01 -20.37 7.18
CA GLU A 495 -40.52 -20.10 8.53
C GLU A 495 -40.64 -18.65 8.96
N ILE A 496 -40.47 -17.69 8.04
CA ILE A 496 -40.57 -16.25 8.33
C ILE A 496 -42.05 -15.88 8.46
N ARG A 497 -42.90 -16.39 7.57
CA ARG A 497 -44.34 -16.20 7.63
C ARG A 497 -44.94 -16.74 8.93
N ALA A 498 -44.51 -17.93 9.37
CA ALA A 498 -45.00 -18.57 10.59
C ALA A 498 -44.77 -17.72 11.86
N LEU A 499 -43.77 -16.83 11.87
CA LEU A 499 -43.50 -15.93 13.00
C LEU A 499 -44.59 -14.85 13.16
N VAL A 500 -45.19 -14.39 12.07
CA VAL A 500 -46.16 -13.28 12.06
C VAL A 500 -47.60 -13.73 11.80
N GLU A 501 -47.80 -14.93 11.25
CA GLU A 501 -49.12 -15.49 10.91
C GLU A 501 -50.16 -15.44 12.05
N PRO A 502 -49.80 -15.71 13.33
CA PRO A 502 -50.75 -15.58 14.45
C PRO A 502 -51.30 -14.16 14.66
N TYR A 503 -50.59 -13.15 14.16
CA TYR A 503 -50.88 -11.74 14.36
C TYR A 503 -51.50 -11.07 13.13
N LEU A 504 -51.24 -11.59 11.93
CA LEU A 504 -51.86 -11.11 10.67
C LEU A 504 -53.39 -11.23 10.69
N VAL A 505 -53.94 -12.29 11.30
CA VAL A 505 -55.39 -12.56 11.35
C VAL A 505 -56.13 -11.60 12.29
N ARG A 506 -55.44 -11.01 13.28
CA ARG A 506 -56.04 -10.10 14.28
C ARG A 506 -56.24 -8.66 13.82
N HIS A 507 -55.55 -8.21 12.76
CA HIS A 507 -55.68 -6.85 12.22
C HIS A 507 -56.75 -6.70 11.13
N THR A 508 -57.41 -7.79 10.72
CA THR A 508 -58.51 -7.81 9.74
C THR A 508 -59.93 -7.80 10.36
N ARG A 509 -60.07 -7.45 11.65
CA ARG A 509 -61.37 -7.31 12.31
C ARG A 509 -61.62 -5.92 12.85
#